data_AF-A0A418MLS0-F1
#
_entry.id   AF-A0A418MLS0-F1
#
_cell.length_a   1.000
_cell.length_b   1.000
_cell.length_c   1.000
_cell.angle_alpha   90.00
_cell.angle_beta   90.00
_cell.angle_gamma   90.00
#
_symmetry.space_group_name_H-M   'P 1'
#
loop_
_entity.id
_entity.type
_entity.pdbx_description
1 polymer ?
#
loop_
_entity_poly.entity_id
_entity_poly.type
_entity_poly.pdbx_seq_one_letter_code
_entity_poly.pdbx_strand_id
1 'polypeptide(L)'
;MSNQKKYCGSCRVRGAQGFTLLEMVIAVFIMSVMTAVVMPHLLSAGQQAQKSACEQNQRTIREALIEYKLIYHNYPTGEATQQLQELKDKKLLSTVPVDSEGGQYQIDTTTDPNEVTVTCTVHGMLGQ
;
A
#
# COMPACT_ATOMS: atom_id res chain seq x y z
N MET A 1 -24.27 55.90 57.81
CA MET A 1 -22.79 55.97 57.82
C MET A 1 -22.28 54.64 57.27
N SER A 2 -21.77 54.64 56.03
CA SER A 2 -20.33 54.48 55.73
C SER A 2 -19.96 52.98 55.66
N ASN A 3 -19.26 52.38 54.70
CA ASN A 3 -18.57 52.78 53.47
C ASN A 3 -17.74 51.54 53.07
N GLN A 4 -17.65 51.24 51.77
CA GLN A 4 -16.53 50.56 51.09
C GLN A 4 -16.36 49.05 51.19
N LYS A 5 -15.79 48.36 50.21
CA LYS A 5 -15.49 48.49 48.76
C LYS A 5 -14.72 47.17 48.44
N LYS A 6 -14.65 46.81 47.15
CA LYS A 6 -13.69 45.87 46.49
C LYS A 6 -14.11 44.40 46.57
N TYR A 7 -14.20 43.65 45.46
CA TYR A 7 -13.34 43.63 44.28
C TYR A 7 -14.14 43.41 42.99
N CYS A 8 -14.08 44.36 42.05
CA CYS A 8 -14.41 44.11 40.64
C CYS A 8 -13.09 43.77 39.94
N GLY A 9 -12.81 42.46 39.80
CA GLY A 9 -11.71 41.98 38.99
C GLY A 9 -12.01 42.29 37.53
N SER A 10 -11.16 43.10 36.90
CA SER A 10 -11.24 43.45 35.49
C SER A 10 -11.25 42.19 34.61
N CYS A 11 -12.43 41.77 34.14
CA CYS A 11 -12.54 40.87 33.00
C CYS A 11 -12.35 41.72 31.75
N ARG A 12 -11.09 41.96 31.37
CA ARG A 12 -10.76 42.56 30.08
C ARG A 12 -11.21 41.56 29.00
N VAL A 13 -12.38 41.79 28.43
CA VAL A 13 -12.82 41.08 27.22
C VAL A 13 -11.82 41.43 26.14
N ARG A 14 -10.83 40.55 25.94
CA ARG A 14 -9.97 40.56 24.77
C ARG A 14 -10.92 40.50 23.57
N GLY A 15 -10.85 41.51 22.70
CA GLY A 15 -11.72 41.60 21.53
C GLY A 15 -11.68 40.29 20.77
N ALA A 16 -12.82 39.60 20.74
CA ALA A 16 -13.00 38.46 19.88
C ALA A 16 -13.03 39.00 18.45
N GLN A 17 -11.87 39.01 17.80
CA GLN A 17 -11.78 39.17 16.35
C GLN A 17 -12.37 37.89 15.76
N GLY A 18 -13.63 37.96 15.35
CA GLY A 18 -14.34 36.86 14.73
C GLY A 18 -13.87 36.63 13.29
N PHE A 19 -13.89 35.36 12.87
CA PHE A 19 -13.67 34.95 11.50
C PHE A 19 -14.68 35.64 10.57
N THR A 20 -14.19 36.21 9.46
CA THR A 20 -15.08 36.71 8.41
C THR A 20 -15.57 35.53 7.56
N LEU A 21 -16.81 35.60 7.05
CA LEU A 21 -17.33 34.58 6.12
C LEU A 21 -16.45 34.42 4.88
N LEU A 22 -15.87 35.53 4.42
CA LEU A 22 -14.99 35.59 3.26
C LEU A 22 -13.72 34.76 3.46
N GLU A 23 -13.17 34.71 4.68
CA GLU A 23 -11.94 33.99 4.99
C GLU A 23 -12.10 32.48 4.81
N MET A 24 -13.25 31.93 5.22
CA MET A 24 -13.56 30.51 4.99
C MET A 24 -13.85 30.24 3.51
N VAL A 25 -14.53 31.15 2.81
CA VAL A 25 -14.80 31.01 1.36
C VAL A 25 -13.50 30.98 0.55
N ILE A 26 -12.57 31.90 0.82
CA ILE A 26 -11.27 31.92 0.13
C ILE A 26 -10.45 30.67 0.51
N ALA A 27 -10.47 30.24 1.77
CA ALA A 27 -9.76 29.04 2.21
C ALA A 27 -10.24 27.77 1.48
N VAL A 28 -11.55 27.51 1.45
CA VAL A 28 -12.09 26.33 0.74
C VAL A 28 -11.94 26.44 -0.77
N PHE A 29 -11.94 27.65 -1.32
CA PHE A 29 -11.66 27.90 -2.73
C PHE A 29 -10.23 27.45 -3.07
N ILE A 30 -9.22 27.90 -2.32
CA ILE A 30 -7.82 27.51 -2.56
C ILE A 30 -7.63 25.99 -2.34
N MET A 31 -8.23 25.41 -1.29
CA MET A 31 -8.15 23.95 -1.06
C MET A 31 -8.76 23.13 -2.20
N SER A 32 -9.87 23.59 -2.81
CA SER A 32 -10.49 22.87 -3.92
C SER A 32 -9.60 22.84 -5.17
N VAL A 33 -8.96 23.97 -5.50
CA VAL A 33 -8.00 24.06 -6.61
C VAL A 33 -6.79 23.17 -6.36
N MET A 34 -6.22 23.20 -5.15
CA MET A 34 -5.09 22.32 -4.80
C MET A 34 -5.47 20.84 -4.90
N THR A 35 -6.64 20.46 -4.38
CA THR A 35 -7.11 19.07 -4.40
C THR A 35 -7.29 18.56 -5.83
N ALA A 36 -7.84 19.38 -6.73
CA ALA A 36 -8.02 19.03 -8.13
C ALA A 36 -6.69 18.68 -8.83
N VAL A 37 -5.60 19.39 -8.51
CA VAL A 37 -4.28 19.13 -9.09
C VAL A 37 -3.60 17.91 -8.45
N VAL A 38 -3.74 17.72 -7.15
CA VAL A 38 -3.02 16.66 -6.41
C VAL A 38 -3.64 15.27 -6.62
N MET A 39 -4.97 15.17 -6.73
CA MET A 39 -5.68 13.89 -6.81
C MET A 39 -5.18 12.90 -7.89
N PRO A 40 -4.94 13.31 -9.17
CA PRO A 40 -4.47 12.37 -10.19
C PRO A 40 -3.09 11.77 -9.87
N HIS A 41 -2.22 12.53 -9.22
CA HIS A 41 -0.89 12.04 -8.82
C HIS A 41 -0.95 10.99 -7.71
N LEU A 42 -1.91 11.13 -6.78
CA LEU A 42 -2.10 10.13 -5.73
C LEU A 42 -2.60 8.80 -6.29
N LEU A 43 -3.52 8.85 -7.25
CA LEU A 43 -4.06 7.65 -7.90
C LEU A 43 -2.97 6.90 -8.68
N SER A 44 -2.15 7.61 -9.46
CA SER A 44 -1.07 6.98 -10.22
C SER A 44 0.02 6.41 -9.32
N ALA A 45 0.38 7.11 -8.24
CA ALA A 45 1.31 6.59 -7.24
C ALA A 45 0.78 5.33 -6.55
N GLY A 46 -0.53 5.28 -6.26
CA GLY A 46 -1.18 4.10 -5.72
C GLY A 46 -1.09 2.88 -6.65
N GLN A 47 -1.39 3.06 -7.93
CA GLN A 47 -1.28 2.00 -8.93
C GLN A 47 0.16 1.51 -9.09
N GLN A 48 1.14 2.43 -9.12
CA GLN A 48 2.55 2.07 -9.22
C GLN A 48 3.04 1.30 -7.98
N ALA A 49 2.56 1.68 -6.78
CA ALA A 49 2.89 0.97 -5.55
C ALA A 49 2.31 -0.46 -5.56
N GLN A 50 1.10 -0.64 -6.05
CA GLN A 50 0.48 -1.97 -6.18
C GLN A 50 1.25 -2.86 -7.15
N LYS A 51 1.59 -2.34 -8.34
CA LYS A 51 2.43 -3.04 -9.31
C LYS A 51 3.79 -3.43 -8.70
N SER A 52 4.45 -2.50 -8.03
CA SER A 52 5.75 -2.75 -7.37
C SER A 52 5.65 -3.79 -6.25
N ALA A 53 4.58 -3.78 -5.45
CA ALA A 53 4.33 -4.80 -4.43
C ALA A 53 4.13 -6.19 -5.06
N CYS A 54 3.38 -6.26 -6.15
CA CYS A 54 3.19 -7.51 -6.88
C CYS A 54 4.49 -8.05 -7.48
N GLU A 55 5.30 -7.19 -8.10
CA GLU A 55 6.63 -7.56 -8.60
C GLU A 55 7.55 -8.06 -7.47
N GLN A 56 7.52 -7.42 -6.30
CA GLN A 56 8.29 -7.86 -5.13
C GLN A 56 7.85 -9.25 -4.65
N ASN A 57 6.54 -9.51 -4.62
CA ASN A 57 6.00 -10.82 -4.28
C ASN A 57 6.46 -11.90 -5.28
N GLN A 58 6.42 -11.60 -6.59
CA GLN A 58 6.90 -12.51 -7.63
C GLN A 58 8.40 -12.80 -7.49
N ARG A 59 9.24 -11.82 -7.14
CA ARG A 59 10.68 -12.02 -6.86
C ARG A 59 10.87 -12.97 -5.69
N THR A 60 10.16 -12.72 -4.60
CA THR A 60 10.22 -13.54 -3.38
C THR A 60 9.82 -15.00 -3.67
N ILE A 61 8.76 -15.21 -4.45
CA ILE A 61 8.32 -16.56 -4.86
C ILE A 61 9.38 -17.22 -5.76
N ARG A 62 9.94 -16.48 -6.72
CA ARG A 62 10.99 -17.00 -7.61
C ARG A 62 12.23 -17.43 -6.81
N GLU A 63 12.67 -16.61 -5.87
CA GLU A 63 13.81 -16.91 -4.99
C GLU A 63 13.55 -18.18 -4.17
N ALA A 64 12.35 -18.31 -3.59
CA ALA A 64 11.94 -19.52 -2.86
C ALA A 64 11.90 -20.78 -3.75
N LEU A 65 11.46 -20.66 -5.01
CA LEU A 65 11.46 -21.77 -5.97
C LEU A 65 12.87 -22.18 -6.37
N ILE A 66 13.77 -21.21 -6.57
CA ILE A 66 15.17 -21.46 -6.82
C ILE A 66 15.78 -22.19 -5.62
N GLU A 67 15.59 -21.69 -4.40
CA GLU A 67 16.07 -22.35 -3.18
C GLU A 67 15.52 -23.78 -3.04
N TYR A 68 14.23 -23.99 -3.31
CA TYR A 68 13.63 -25.32 -3.33
C TYR A 68 14.37 -26.24 -4.30
N LYS A 69 14.63 -25.79 -5.53
CA LYS A 69 15.39 -26.58 -6.52
C LYS A 69 16.84 -26.82 -6.09
N LEU A 70 17.49 -25.88 -5.41
CA LEU A 70 18.83 -26.09 -4.87
C LEU A 70 18.86 -27.25 -3.86
N ILE A 71 17.81 -27.40 -3.05
CA ILE A 71 17.74 -28.41 -1.98
C ILE A 71 17.21 -29.75 -2.51
N TYR A 72 16.16 -29.74 -3.32
CA TYR A 72 15.42 -30.93 -3.73
C TYR A 72 15.68 -31.35 -5.19
N HIS A 73 16.53 -30.60 -5.92
CA HIS A 73 16.90 -30.81 -7.33
C HIS A 73 15.76 -30.76 -8.34
N ASN A 74 14.52 -30.50 -7.90
CA ASN A 74 13.32 -30.40 -8.73
C ASN A 74 12.48 -29.21 -8.26
N TYR A 75 11.56 -28.74 -9.11
CA TYR A 75 10.53 -27.79 -8.70
C TYR A 75 9.31 -28.51 -8.10
N PRO A 76 8.54 -27.85 -7.23
CA PRO A 76 7.33 -28.44 -6.68
C PRO A 76 6.33 -28.78 -7.80
N THR A 77 5.64 -29.91 -7.68
CA THR A 77 4.70 -30.42 -8.69
C THR A 77 3.25 -30.17 -8.28
N GLY A 78 2.36 -30.02 -9.27
CA GLY A 78 0.92 -29.86 -9.04
C GLY A 78 0.43 -28.48 -9.46
N GLU A 79 -0.77 -28.13 -9.00
CA GLU A 79 -1.38 -26.83 -9.27
C GLU A 79 -0.61 -25.69 -8.56
N ALA A 80 -0.67 -24.47 -9.10
CA ALA A 80 0.04 -23.31 -8.55
C ALA A 80 -0.21 -23.09 -7.05
N THR A 81 -1.46 -23.27 -6.61
CA THR A 81 -1.83 -23.16 -5.19
C THR A 81 -1.11 -24.19 -4.31
N GLN A 82 -0.95 -25.42 -4.79
CA GLN A 82 -0.29 -26.51 -4.06
C GLN A 82 1.21 -26.23 -3.95
N GLN A 83 1.83 -25.79 -5.05
CA GLN A 83 3.23 -25.41 -5.07
C GLN A 83 3.52 -24.29 -4.06
N LEU A 84 2.68 -23.26 -4.00
CA LEU A 84 2.81 -22.16 -3.03
C LEU A 84 2.66 -22.63 -1.57
N GLN A 85 1.74 -23.57 -1.29
CA GLN A 85 1.62 -24.15 0.04
C GLN A 85 2.84 -24.99 0.40
N GLU A 86 3.39 -25.77 -0.54
CA GLU A 86 4.58 -26.56 -0.29
C GLU A 86 5.78 -25.67 0.08
N LEU A 87 5.99 -24.56 -0.63
CA LEU A 87 7.03 -23.58 -0.28
C LEU A 87 6.86 -23.01 1.14
N LYS A 88 5.61 -22.78 1.56
CA LYS A 88 5.29 -22.35 2.92
C LYS A 88 5.60 -23.45 3.95
N ASP A 89 5.18 -24.68 3.69
CA ASP A 89 5.39 -25.83 4.59
C ASP A 89 6.89 -26.14 4.76
N LYS A 90 7.67 -25.95 3.70
CA LYS A 90 9.14 -26.06 3.72
C LYS A 90 9.83 -24.86 4.36
N LYS A 91 9.09 -23.85 4.84
CA LYS A 91 9.60 -22.60 5.44
C LYS A 91 10.47 -21.76 4.51
N LEU A 92 10.31 -21.94 3.19
CA LEU A 92 10.96 -21.10 2.17
C LEU A 92 10.17 -19.80 1.96
N LEU A 93 8.86 -19.85 2.25
CA LEU A 93 8.00 -18.67 2.36
C LEU A 93 7.44 -18.57 3.79
N SER A 94 7.55 -17.39 4.40
CA SER A 94 6.97 -17.13 5.73
C SER A 94 5.43 -17.13 5.68
N THR A 95 4.88 -16.59 4.59
CA THR A 95 3.45 -16.54 4.29
C THR A 95 3.28 -16.59 2.78
N VAL A 96 2.18 -17.17 2.29
CA VAL A 96 1.85 -17.09 0.87
C VAL A 96 1.46 -15.63 0.56
N PRO A 97 2.19 -14.93 -0.33
CA PRO A 97 1.85 -13.56 -0.68
C PRO A 97 0.49 -13.49 -1.36
N VAL A 98 -0.27 -12.43 -1.05
CA VAL A 98 -1.56 -12.13 -1.68
C VAL A 98 -1.43 -10.78 -2.37
N ASP A 99 -1.91 -10.69 -3.60
CA ASP A 99 -1.93 -9.42 -4.33
C ASP A 99 -3.00 -8.48 -3.75
N SER A 100 -2.73 -7.18 -3.78
CA SER A 100 -3.61 -6.16 -3.17
C SER A 100 -4.96 -6.06 -3.88
N GLU A 101 -5.01 -6.45 -5.16
CA GLU A 101 -6.22 -6.47 -5.98
C GLU A 101 -6.88 -7.87 -6.04
N GLY A 102 -6.41 -8.82 -5.22
CA GLY A 102 -6.94 -10.18 -5.16
C GLY A 102 -6.44 -11.11 -6.28
N GLY A 103 -5.40 -10.70 -7.01
CA GLY A 103 -4.73 -11.54 -7.99
C GLY A 103 -4.08 -12.79 -7.41
N GLN A 104 -3.99 -13.83 -8.22
CA GLN A 104 -3.30 -15.07 -7.88
C GLN A 104 -1.95 -15.15 -8.60
N TYR A 105 -1.00 -15.84 -7.98
CA TYR A 105 0.32 -16.11 -8.57
C TYR A 105 0.30 -17.48 -9.24
N GLN A 106 0.71 -17.52 -10.51
CA GLN A 106 0.87 -18.75 -11.26
C GLN A 106 2.36 -18.99 -11.50
N ILE A 107 2.76 -20.25 -11.42
CA ILE A 107 4.15 -20.67 -11.62
C ILE A 107 4.19 -21.49 -12.89
N ASP A 108 4.87 -20.96 -13.89
CA ASP A 108 5.12 -21.63 -15.15
C ASP A 108 6.55 -22.19 -15.15
N THR A 109 6.64 -23.51 -15.07
CA THR A 109 7.89 -24.28 -15.22
C THR A 109 7.95 -25.07 -16.54
N THR A 110 6.97 -24.85 -17.43
CA THR A 110 6.73 -25.69 -18.62
C THR A 110 7.59 -25.31 -19.82
N THR A 111 8.00 -24.04 -19.92
CA THR A 111 8.73 -23.55 -21.10
C THR A 111 10.18 -24.04 -21.12
N ASP A 112 10.81 -24.15 -19.94
CA ASP A 112 12.18 -24.64 -19.80
C ASP A 112 12.35 -25.26 -18.39
N PRO A 113 12.84 -26.51 -18.24
CA PRO A 113 13.03 -27.15 -16.93
C PRO A 113 14.05 -26.43 -16.02
N ASN A 114 14.80 -25.48 -16.57
CA ASN A 114 15.75 -24.66 -15.84
C ASN A 114 15.29 -23.23 -15.56
N GLU A 115 14.20 -22.77 -16.15
CA GLU A 115 13.69 -21.40 -16.00
C GLU A 115 12.32 -21.40 -15.33
N VAL A 116 12.13 -20.50 -14.36
CA VAL A 116 10.86 -20.34 -13.63
C VAL A 116 10.32 -18.96 -13.88
N THR A 117 9.11 -18.94 -14.43
CA THR A 117 8.35 -17.70 -14.60
C THR A 117 7.23 -17.67 -13.58
N VAL A 118 7.18 -16.59 -12.79
CA VAL A 118 6.06 -16.33 -11.88
C VAL A 118 5.25 -15.21 -12.50
N THR A 119 3.97 -15.48 -12.75
CA THR A 119 3.03 -14.52 -13.33
C THR A 119 1.96 -14.14 -12.32
N CYS A 120 1.49 -12.89 -12.36
CA CYS A 120 0.34 -12.44 -11.61
C CYS A 120 -0.82 -12.24 -12.58
N THR A 121 -2.01 -12.66 -12.19
CA THR A 121 -3.22 -12.52 -13.02
C THR A 121 -3.61 -11.06 -13.29
N VAL A 122 -3.26 -10.13 -12.39
CA VAL A 122 -3.68 -8.73 -12.46
C VAL A 122 -2.62 -7.85 -13.10
N HIS A 123 -1.37 -7.98 -12.65
CA HIS A 123 -0.26 -7.12 -13.06
C HIS A 123 0.63 -7.73 -14.16
N GLY A 124 0.40 -9.00 -14.53
CA GLY A 124 1.16 -9.68 -15.58
C GLY A 124 2.51 -10.23 -15.10
N MET A 125 3.50 -10.19 -15.99
CA MET A 125 4.83 -10.76 -15.74
C MET A 125 5.76 -9.77 -15.04
N LEU A 126 6.75 -10.30 -14.33
CA LEU A 126 7.78 -9.51 -13.67
C LEU A 126 8.52 -8.57 -14.63
N GLY A 127 8.46 -7.26 -14.37
CA GLY A 127 9.26 -6.25 -15.05
C GLY A 127 8.73 -5.78 -16.42
N GLN A 128 7.47 -6.07 -16.73
CA GLN A 128 6.72 -5.40 -17.81
C GLN A 128 6.11 -4.10 -17.32
#